data_AF-A0A8X7C6K9-F1
#
_entry.id   AF-A0A8X7C6K9-F1
#
_cell.length_a   1.000
_cell.length_b   1.000
_cell.length_c   1.000
_cell.angle_alpha   90.00
_cell.angle_beta   90.00
_cell.angle_gamma   90.00
#
_symmetry.space_group_name_H-M   'P 1'
#
loop_
_entity.id
_entity.type
_entity.pdbx_description
1 polymer ?
#
loop_
_entity_poly.entity_id
_entity_poly.type
_entity_poly.pdbx_seq_one_letter_code
_entity_poly.pdbx_strand_id
1 'polypeptide(L)'
;MGKCFVRCRIGYVIEGINYTICQNNGKWGAFPACQKISCPVLDFSYTPWKGECVGNFYEDTCFLSCKEGGELLGRTKVTCELRGEWSVFPHCTCPVPNSSNNLVFKNNCTAKNPDEYCYVECRNHWKLIGDDAVLCQKNRKWSFMPKCIPKICPSPNIPVYLEIKENCSSIKIGEYCEVSCKHGGQVIGTSNEKNLLRCLENLEWSSPPDCSCPHPNVTRLFVEDEDCSFKLVGEFCKLRCKSKSLFEQLRCTEKREWTPVPLDNCPLTLCDDPVLPPYLSGECGPRKIGQTCDLGCKTGAKIYNWYTYIQCLIGARWSAIPDCTCPPLKVTNNFEMLQDCSEKSLYSDCKIKCKSTNRNVTLNCGENRNWPPLPDCPSDGCDVPLLPAYLTGKCGPKKVGERCTFDCRTRGKIVGYNYIQF
;
A
#
# COMPACT_ATOMS: atom_id res chain seq x y z
N MET A 1 -68.28 7.52 -99.07
CA MET A 1 -68.35 6.71 -97.84
C MET A 1 -67.87 7.57 -96.67
N GLY A 2 -68.71 7.81 -95.66
CA GLY A 2 -68.33 8.59 -94.48
C GLY A 2 -67.61 7.75 -93.42
N LYS A 3 -66.68 8.36 -92.67
CA LYS A 3 -66.03 7.77 -91.49
C LYS A 3 -66.59 8.42 -90.22
N CYS A 4 -66.89 7.61 -89.21
CA CYS A 4 -67.26 8.08 -87.88
C CYS A 4 -66.15 7.69 -86.89
N PHE A 5 -65.52 8.69 -86.27
CA PHE A 5 -64.45 8.49 -85.29
C PHE A 5 -65.04 8.30 -83.90
N VAL A 6 -64.50 7.33 -83.17
CA VAL A 6 -64.92 6.97 -81.82
C VAL A 6 -63.82 7.34 -80.85
N ARG A 7 -64.21 7.89 -79.70
CA ARG A 7 -63.31 8.14 -78.58
C ARG A 7 -63.83 7.38 -77.37
N CYS A 8 -62.92 6.68 -76.68
CA CYS A 8 -63.25 6.02 -75.43
C CYS A 8 -63.30 6.99 -74.26
N ARG A 9 -63.97 6.56 -73.19
CA ARG A 9 -63.94 7.24 -71.89
C ARG A 9 -62.52 7.15 -71.29
N ILE A 10 -62.20 8.06 -70.37
CA ILE A 10 -60.94 8.03 -69.61
C ILE A 10 -60.81 6.66 -68.94
N GLY A 11 -59.60 6.09 -68.96
CA GLY A 11 -59.33 4.73 -68.45
C GLY A 11 -59.56 3.61 -69.45
N TYR A 12 -59.98 3.92 -70.68
CA TYR A 12 -60.18 2.95 -71.76
C TYR A 12 -59.42 3.37 -73.04
N VAL A 13 -58.95 2.38 -73.78
CA VAL A 13 -58.18 2.56 -75.02
C VAL A 13 -58.75 1.69 -76.15
N ILE A 14 -58.61 2.14 -77.39
CA ILE A 14 -58.90 1.36 -78.60
C ILE A 14 -57.58 0.79 -79.11
N GLU A 15 -57.49 -0.52 -79.23
CA GLU A 15 -56.41 -1.16 -79.97
C GLU A 15 -56.79 -1.26 -81.46
N GLY A 16 -55.98 -0.66 -82.34
CA GLY A 16 -56.23 -0.66 -83.78
C GLY A 16 -56.98 0.58 -84.29
N ILE A 17 -57.93 0.38 -85.21
CA ILE A 17 -58.61 1.50 -85.90
C ILE A 17 -59.67 2.17 -85.01
N ASN A 18 -59.62 3.50 -84.91
CA ASN A 18 -60.51 4.30 -84.06
C ASN A 18 -61.76 4.83 -84.79
N TYR A 19 -62.08 4.28 -85.96
CA TYR A 19 -63.21 4.73 -86.76
C TYR A 19 -63.96 3.55 -87.37
N THR A 20 -65.27 3.75 -87.60
CA THR A 20 -66.11 2.84 -88.39
C THR A 20 -66.49 3.50 -89.72
N ILE A 21 -66.79 2.70 -90.73
CA ILE A 21 -67.12 3.13 -92.08
C ILE A 21 -68.60 2.86 -92.36
N CYS A 22 -69.30 3.81 -93.00
CA CYS A 22 -70.67 3.60 -93.47
C CYS A 22 -70.67 2.65 -94.69
N GLN A 23 -71.41 1.54 -94.57
CA GLN A 23 -71.49 0.49 -95.57
C GLN A 23 -72.49 0.84 -96.68
N ASN A 24 -72.43 0.14 -97.83
CA ASN A 24 -73.30 0.38 -98.99
C ASN A 24 -74.80 0.19 -98.72
N ASN A 25 -75.16 -0.48 -97.63
CA ASN A 25 -76.55 -0.68 -97.16
C ASN A 25 -77.06 0.50 -96.31
N GLY A 26 -76.30 1.59 -96.19
CA GLY A 26 -76.64 2.76 -95.38
C GLY A 26 -76.47 2.57 -93.86
N LYS A 27 -75.93 1.44 -93.39
CA LYS A 27 -75.66 1.17 -91.96
C LYS A 27 -74.18 1.34 -91.62
N TRP A 28 -73.88 1.74 -90.39
CA TRP A 28 -72.51 1.77 -89.89
C TRP A 28 -71.98 0.35 -89.65
N GLY A 29 -70.70 0.12 -89.99
CA GLY A 29 -70.00 -1.11 -89.58
C GLY A 29 -69.84 -1.20 -88.06
N ALA A 30 -69.32 -2.34 -87.57
CA ALA A 30 -69.09 -2.54 -86.15
C ALA A 30 -68.22 -1.42 -85.55
N PHE A 31 -68.64 -0.89 -84.40
CA PHE A 31 -67.85 0.09 -83.67
C PHE A 31 -66.65 -0.61 -82.99
N PRO A 32 -65.47 0.03 -82.96
CA PRO A 32 -64.33 -0.49 -82.21
C PRO A 32 -64.67 -0.63 -80.73
N ALA A 33 -64.18 -1.70 -80.09
CA ALA A 33 -64.37 -1.94 -78.68
C ALA A 33 -63.40 -1.10 -77.85
N CYS A 34 -63.91 -0.46 -76.80
CA CYS A 34 -63.09 0.21 -75.79
C CYS A 34 -62.67 -0.83 -74.74
N GLN A 35 -61.37 -1.08 -74.61
CA GLN A 35 -60.82 -1.95 -73.57
C GLN A 35 -60.34 -1.11 -72.38
N LYS A 36 -60.61 -1.56 -71.15
CA LYS A 36 -60.10 -0.86 -69.96
C LYS A 36 -58.57 -1.01 -69.95
N ILE A 37 -57.86 0.09 -69.74
CA ILE A 37 -56.39 0.09 -69.65
C ILE A 37 -55.99 -0.85 -68.51
N SER A 38 -55.02 -1.71 -68.76
CA SER A 38 -54.46 -2.64 -67.77
C SER A 38 -52.96 -2.41 -67.59
N CYS A 39 -52.49 -2.60 -66.38
CA CYS A 39 -51.10 -2.59 -65.98
C CYS A 39 -50.56 -4.02 -65.90
N PRO A 40 -49.23 -4.22 -65.96
CA PRO A 40 -48.62 -5.53 -65.78
C PRO A 40 -49.01 -6.17 -64.44
N VAL A 41 -49.22 -7.48 -64.42
CA VAL A 41 -49.42 -8.23 -63.17
C VAL A 41 -48.11 -8.17 -62.36
N LEU A 42 -48.18 -7.73 -61.11
CA LEU A 42 -47.00 -7.60 -60.27
C LEU A 42 -46.57 -8.95 -59.70
N ASP A 43 -45.32 -9.34 -59.95
CA ASP A 43 -44.64 -10.45 -59.27
C ASP A 43 -43.64 -9.90 -58.25
N PHE A 44 -43.85 -10.27 -56.99
CA PHE A 44 -43.04 -9.82 -55.88
C PHE A 44 -41.85 -10.73 -55.58
N SER A 45 -41.71 -11.90 -56.22
CA SER A 45 -40.76 -12.96 -55.85
C SER A 45 -39.32 -12.46 -55.67
N TYR A 46 -38.82 -11.67 -56.63
CA TYR A 46 -37.45 -11.13 -56.64
C TYR A 46 -37.34 -9.66 -56.25
N THR A 47 -38.36 -9.12 -55.57
CA THR A 47 -38.42 -7.72 -55.16
C THR A 47 -38.36 -7.58 -53.63
N PRO A 48 -37.98 -6.40 -53.09
CA PRO A 48 -38.00 -6.15 -51.65
C PRO A 48 -39.41 -5.93 -51.08
N TRP A 49 -40.45 -5.89 -51.93
CA TRP A 49 -41.84 -5.67 -51.52
C TRP A 49 -42.61 -6.98 -51.44
N LYS A 50 -43.67 -6.97 -50.63
CA LYS A 50 -44.77 -7.95 -50.66
C LYS A 50 -46.08 -7.16 -50.62
N GLY A 51 -47.14 -7.67 -51.23
CA GLY A 51 -48.38 -6.90 -51.31
C GLY A 51 -49.56 -7.68 -51.86
N GLU A 52 -50.72 -7.06 -51.73
CA GLU A 52 -52.00 -7.59 -52.23
C GLU A 52 -52.61 -6.58 -53.21
N CYS A 53 -52.99 -7.07 -54.38
CA CYS A 53 -53.52 -6.27 -55.49
C CYS A 53 -55.02 -6.54 -55.69
N VAL A 54 -55.81 -5.48 -55.77
CA VAL A 54 -57.24 -5.57 -56.11
C VAL A 54 -57.39 -5.32 -57.61
N GLY A 55 -56.94 -6.28 -58.42
CA GLY A 55 -56.92 -6.15 -59.89
C GLY A 55 -55.69 -5.42 -60.43
N ASN A 56 -55.68 -5.18 -61.75
CA ASN A 56 -54.59 -4.54 -62.47
C ASN A 56 -55.10 -3.58 -63.56
N PHE A 57 -56.33 -3.12 -63.49
CA PHE A 57 -56.89 -2.15 -64.44
C PHE A 57 -56.71 -0.72 -63.95
N TYR A 58 -56.90 0.25 -64.85
CA TYR A 58 -56.85 1.68 -64.51
C TYR A 58 -57.65 2.01 -63.24
N GLU A 59 -57.01 2.78 -62.35
CA GLU A 59 -57.45 3.12 -60.98
C GLU A 59 -57.41 1.99 -59.93
N ASP A 60 -57.14 0.74 -60.32
CA ASP A 60 -56.92 -0.34 -59.36
C ASP A 60 -55.63 -0.10 -58.57
N THR A 61 -55.58 -0.63 -57.34
CA THR A 61 -54.47 -0.38 -56.41
C THR A 61 -53.90 -1.66 -55.81
N CYS A 62 -52.59 -1.66 -55.56
CA CYS A 62 -51.90 -2.68 -54.78
C CYS A 62 -51.33 -2.09 -53.50
N PHE A 63 -51.68 -2.67 -52.36
CA PHE A 63 -51.07 -2.33 -51.07
C PHE A 63 -49.75 -3.05 -50.92
N LEU A 64 -48.71 -2.31 -50.55
CA LEU A 64 -47.36 -2.83 -50.42
C LEU A 64 -46.92 -2.82 -48.96
N SER A 65 -45.94 -3.67 -48.65
CA SER A 65 -45.16 -3.70 -47.42
C SER A 65 -43.77 -4.22 -47.74
N CYS A 66 -42.79 -3.93 -46.89
CA CYS A 66 -41.45 -4.47 -47.08
C CYS A 66 -41.38 -5.94 -46.64
N LYS A 67 -40.62 -6.72 -47.38
CA LYS A 67 -40.18 -8.03 -46.90
C LYS A 67 -39.22 -7.86 -45.72
N GLU A 68 -39.07 -8.94 -44.96
CA GLU A 68 -38.03 -9.11 -43.92
C GLU A 68 -38.10 -8.13 -42.72
N GLY A 69 -39.17 -7.33 -42.62
CA GLY A 69 -39.44 -6.46 -41.46
C GLY A 69 -38.98 -5.01 -41.61
N GLY A 70 -38.62 -4.59 -42.84
CA GLY A 70 -38.35 -3.20 -43.16
C GLY A 70 -39.59 -2.29 -43.08
N GLU A 71 -39.35 -0.98 -43.14
CA GLU A 71 -40.40 0.04 -43.21
C GLU A 71 -40.47 0.66 -44.60
N LEU A 72 -41.70 0.96 -45.03
CA LEU A 72 -41.95 1.67 -46.28
C LEU A 72 -41.68 3.16 -46.10
N LEU A 73 -40.81 3.70 -46.96
CA LEU A 73 -40.61 5.12 -47.11
C LEU A 73 -41.42 5.62 -48.30
N GLY A 74 -42.40 6.49 -48.04
CA GLY A 74 -43.27 7.09 -49.04
C GLY A 74 -44.67 6.49 -49.09
N ARG A 75 -45.17 6.19 -50.29
CA ARG A 75 -46.55 5.71 -50.50
C ARG A 75 -46.71 4.26 -50.03
N THR A 76 -47.84 3.93 -49.42
CA THR A 76 -48.15 2.55 -48.98
C THR A 76 -48.86 1.71 -50.04
N LYS A 77 -49.28 2.34 -51.14
CA LYS A 77 -49.93 1.68 -52.27
C LYS A 77 -49.46 2.25 -53.60
N VAL A 78 -49.48 1.41 -54.62
CA VAL A 78 -49.32 1.80 -56.02
C VAL A 78 -50.67 1.71 -56.75
N THR A 79 -50.85 2.52 -57.78
CA THR A 79 -52.11 2.66 -58.52
C THR A 79 -51.82 2.53 -60.02
N CYS A 80 -52.66 1.82 -60.76
CA CYS A 80 -52.53 1.69 -62.20
C CYS A 80 -52.94 2.99 -62.90
N GLU A 81 -52.00 3.62 -63.60
CA GLU A 81 -52.15 4.95 -64.21
C GLU A 81 -52.63 4.87 -65.68
N LEU A 82 -53.00 6.02 -66.25
CA LEU A 82 -53.54 6.13 -67.62
C LEU A 82 -52.61 5.60 -68.72
N ARG A 83 -51.32 5.45 -68.42
CA ARG A 83 -50.33 4.92 -69.37
C ARG A 83 -50.25 3.39 -69.38
N GLY A 84 -51.03 2.70 -68.54
CA GLY A 84 -50.90 1.26 -68.34
C GLY A 84 -49.65 0.90 -67.52
N GLU A 85 -49.15 1.85 -66.72
CA GLU A 85 -48.01 1.66 -65.84
C GLU A 85 -48.45 1.87 -64.39
N TRP A 86 -47.84 1.12 -63.46
CA TRP A 86 -48.05 1.35 -62.04
C TRP A 86 -47.34 2.64 -61.61
N SER A 87 -47.97 3.38 -60.70
CA SER A 87 -47.36 4.54 -60.09
C SER A 87 -46.06 4.18 -59.34
N VAL A 88 -45.23 5.21 -59.07
CA VAL A 88 -43.88 5.03 -58.49
C VAL A 88 -43.91 4.18 -57.21
N PHE A 89 -43.07 3.14 -57.19
CA PHE A 89 -42.92 2.24 -56.05
C PHE A 89 -42.19 2.93 -54.88
N PRO A 90 -42.60 2.63 -53.62
CA PRO A 90 -41.92 3.14 -52.42
C PRO A 90 -40.58 2.45 -52.17
N HIS A 91 -39.72 3.07 -51.36
CA HIS A 91 -38.45 2.44 -50.94
C HIS A 91 -38.64 1.65 -49.65
N CYS A 92 -37.83 0.60 -49.48
CA CYS A 92 -37.77 -0.18 -48.25
C CYS A 92 -36.48 0.12 -47.48
N THR A 93 -36.63 0.68 -46.29
CA THR A 93 -35.53 1.06 -45.40
C THR A 93 -35.57 0.22 -44.11
N CYS A 94 -34.48 0.22 -43.34
CA CYS A 94 -34.54 -0.27 -41.97
C CYS A 94 -35.54 0.57 -41.16
N PRO A 95 -36.30 -0.06 -40.25
CA PRO A 95 -37.12 0.68 -39.28
C PRO A 95 -36.22 1.53 -38.40
N VAL A 96 -36.79 2.52 -37.70
CA VAL A 96 -36.04 3.22 -36.65
C VAL A 96 -35.58 2.20 -35.60
N PRO A 97 -34.28 2.11 -35.28
CA PRO A 97 -33.79 1.15 -34.29
C PRO A 97 -34.50 1.36 -32.96
N ASN A 98 -34.76 0.29 -32.22
CA ASN A 98 -35.43 0.42 -30.92
C ASN A 98 -34.45 1.00 -29.89
N SER A 99 -34.72 2.21 -29.39
CA SER A 99 -33.95 2.80 -28.31
C SER A 99 -34.35 2.14 -26.97
N SER A 100 -33.40 1.46 -26.32
CA SER A 100 -33.59 0.98 -24.95
C SER A 100 -33.43 2.12 -23.94
N ASN A 101 -33.83 1.90 -22.67
CA ASN A 101 -33.70 2.91 -21.62
C ASN A 101 -32.25 3.41 -21.53
N ASN A 102 -32.08 4.73 -21.68
CA ASN A 102 -30.81 5.48 -21.65
C ASN A 102 -29.90 5.35 -22.88
N LEU A 103 -30.29 4.59 -23.92
CA LEU A 103 -29.63 4.62 -25.21
C LEU A 103 -30.25 5.74 -26.07
N VAL A 104 -29.42 6.60 -26.66
CA VAL A 104 -29.84 7.73 -27.50
C VAL A 104 -29.10 7.72 -28.83
N PHE A 105 -29.73 8.27 -29.88
CA PHE A 105 -29.15 8.34 -31.22
C PHE A 105 -28.28 9.59 -31.36
N LYS A 106 -27.02 9.43 -31.79
CA LYS A 106 -26.11 10.55 -32.10
C LYS A 106 -26.46 11.23 -33.42
N ASN A 107 -27.06 10.48 -34.36
CA ASN A 107 -27.43 10.97 -35.67
C ASN A 107 -28.87 10.58 -36.02
N ASN A 108 -29.37 11.09 -37.15
CA ASN A 108 -30.66 10.67 -37.65
C ASN A 108 -30.59 9.20 -38.13
N CYS A 109 -31.32 8.31 -37.44
CA CYS A 109 -31.40 6.88 -37.74
C CYS A 109 -32.70 6.47 -38.44
N THR A 110 -33.52 7.43 -38.90
CA THR A 110 -34.71 7.14 -39.69
C THR A 110 -34.34 6.80 -41.13
N ALA A 111 -35.13 5.92 -41.76
CA ALA A 111 -35.08 5.66 -43.20
C ALA A 111 -33.70 5.24 -43.74
N LYS A 112 -32.98 4.42 -42.98
CA LYS A 112 -31.63 3.98 -43.34
C LYS A 112 -31.64 2.87 -44.39
N ASN A 113 -30.79 3.00 -45.40
CA ASN A 113 -30.60 1.95 -46.41
C ASN A 113 -29.72 0.83 -45.86
N PRO A 114 -29.75 -0.36 -46.48
CA PRO A 114 -28.75 -1.40 -46.21
C PRO A 114 -27.34 -0.86 -46.32
N ASP A 115 -26.47 -1.39 -45.47
CA ASP A 115 -25.06 -1.03 -45.36
C ASP A 115 -24.82 0.40 -44.81
N GLU A 116 -25.87 1.11 -44.38
CA GLU A 116 -25.75 2.37 -43.62
C GLU A 116 -25.74 2.13 -42.11
N TYR A 117 -25.06 3.04 -41.40
CA TYR A 117 -24.91 3.00 -39.95
C TYR A 117 -25.80 4.02 -39.23
N CYS A 118 -26.26 3.63 -38.04
CA CYS A 118 -26.84 4.50 -37.02
C CYS A 118 -25.88 4.54 -35.83
N TYR A 119 -25.52 5.74 -35.39
CA TYR A 119 -24.61 5.93 -34.26
C TYR A 119 -25.40 6.18 -32.98
N VAL A 120 -24.98 5.55 -31.90
CA VAL A 120 -25.66 5.57 -30.61
C VAL A 120 -24.71 5.93 -29.49
N GLU A 121 -25.27 6.45 -28.40
CA GLU A 121 -24.56 6.67 -27.15
C GLU A 121 -25.48 6.43 -25.96
N CYS A 122 -24.87 6.31 -24.79
CA CYS A 122 -25.64 6.27 -23.55
C CYS A 122 -25.75 7.68 -22.96
N ARG A 123 -26.87 7.97 -22.30
CA ARG A 123 -27.04 9.19 -21.49
C ARG A 123 -25.96 9.29 -20.41
N ASN A 124 -25.79 10.51 -19.87
CA ASN A 124 -24.87 10.75 -18.75
C ASN A 124 -25.08 9.75 -17.60
N HIS A 125 -23.98 9.31 -16.97
CA HIS A 125 -23.93 8.27 -15.93
C HIS A 125 -24.23 6.83 -16.41
N TRP A 126 -24.26 6.59 -17.72
CA TRP A 126 -24.36 5.24 -18.29
C TRP A 126 -23.14 4.95 -19.19
N LYS A 127 -22.71 3.69 -19.19
CA LYS A 127 -21.61 3.17 -19.99
C LYS A 127 -22.16 2.29 -21.11
N LEU A 128 -21.69 2.53 -22.33
CA LEU A 128 -22.01 1.70 -23.48
C LEU A 128 -21.19 0.41 -23.44
N ILE A 129 -21.85 -0.73 -23.61
CA ILE A 129 -21.25 -2.05 -23.80
C ILE A 129 -21.67 -2.58 -25.17
N GLY A 130 -20.68 -2.81 -26.03
CA GLY A 130 -20.85 -3.13 -27.45
C GLY A 130 -20.40 -1.99 -28.35
N ASP A 131 -20.71 -2.10 -29.64
CA ASP A 131 -20.34 -1.10 -30.65
C ASP A 131 -21.25 0.14 -30.58
N ASP A 132 -20.68 1.33 -30.81
CA ASP A 132 -21.43 2.60 -30.85
C ASP A 132 -22.04 2.90 -32.22
N ALA A 133 -21.86 1.99 -33.18
CA ALA A 133 -22.45 2.03 -34.50
C ALA A 133 -23.21 0.73 -34.79
N VAL A 134 -24.50 0.84 -35.08
CA VAL A 134 -25.33 -0.29 -35.49
C VAL A 134 -25.58 -0.22 -37.00
N LEU A 135 -25.44 -1.36 -37.67
CA LEU A 135 -25.51 -1.50 -39.13
C LEU A 135 -26.91 -1.92 -39.57
N CYS A 136 -27.49 -1.22 -40.54
CA CYS A 136 -28.68 -1.69 -41.25
C CYS A 136 -28.26 -2.82 -42.21
N GLN A 137 -28.67 -4.04 -41.92
CA GLN A 137 -28.29 -5.21 -42.72
C GLN A 137 -29.17 -5.33 -43.98
N LYS A 138 -28.72 -6.13 -44.95
CA LYS A 138 -29.47 -6.40 -46.21
C LYS A 138 -30.90 -6.87 -45.97
N ASN A 139 -31.13 -7.62 -44.89
CA ASN A 139 -32.45 -8.10 -44.47
C ASN A 139 -33.32 -7.06 -43.76
N ARG A 140 -32.94 -5.77 -43.80
CA ARG A 140 -33.64 -4.65 -43.15
C ARG A 140 -33.75 -4.76 -41.64
N LYS A 141 -32.86 -5.53 -41.00
CA LYS A 141 -32.70 -5.58 -39.55
C LYS A 141 -31.41 -4.89 -39.13
N TRP A 142 -31.44 -4.32 -37.93
CA TRP A 142 -30.23 -3.78 -37.31
C TRP A 142 -29.32 -4.90 -36.83
N SER A 143 -28.02 -4.65 -36.85
CA SER A 143 -27.02 -5.48 -36.17
C SER A 143 -27.27 -5.53 -34.65
N PHE A 144 -26.42 -6.24 -33.92
CA PHE A 144 -26.52 -6.33 -32.46
C PHE A 144 -26.58 -4.94 -31.82
N MET A 145 -27.67 -4.67 -31.10
CA MET A 145 -27.85 -3.42 -30.38
C MET A 145 -26.99 -3.41 -29.11
N PRO A 146 -26.22 -2.33 -28.86
CA PRO A 146 -25.43 -2.21 -27.64
C PRO A 146 -26.34 -1.98 -26.42
N LYS A 147 -25.77 -2.18 -25.24
CA LYS A 147 -26.46 -2.01 -23.96
C LYS A 147 -25.85 -0.86 -23.18
N CYS A 148 -26.70 -0.05 -22.56
CA CYS A 148 -26.28 0.92 -21.57
C CYS A 148 -26.39 0.30 -20.18
N ILE A 149 -25.28 0.24 -19.46
CA ILE A 149 -25.24 -0.16 -18.05
C ILE A 149 -24.92 1.06 -17.18
N PRO A 150 -25.41 1.15 -15.94
CA PRO A 150 -25.09 2.27 -15.08
C PRO A 150 -23.59 2.32 -14.80
N LYS A 151 -23.03 3.53 -14.78
CA LYS A 151 -21.67 3.79 -14.30
C LYS A 151 -21.67 3.68 -12.78
N ILE A 152 -21.15 2.57 -12.25
CA ILE A 152 -21.05 2.29 -10.82
C ILE A 152 -19.59 2.29 -10.37
N CYS A 153 -19.33 2.77 -9.15
CA CYS A 153 -18.01 2.66 -8.55
C CYS A 153 -17.70 1.20 -8.19
N PRO A 154 -16.41 0.77 -8.27
CA PRO A 154 -16.00 -0.53 -7.77
C PRO A 154 -16.18 -0.59 -6.24
N SER A 155 -16.09 -1.78 -5.65
CA SER A 155 -16.08 -1.89 -4.18
C SER A 155 -14.94 -1.03 -3.59
N PRO A 156 -15.22 -0.20 -2.57
CA PRO A 156 -14.24 0.74 -2.05
C PRO A 156 -13.07 0.02 -1.39
N ASN A 157 -11.85 0.43 -1.75
CA ASN A 157 -10.63 -0.02 -1.07
C ASN A 157 -10.38 0.88 0.14
N ILE A 158 -10.71 0.39 1.33
CA ILE A 158 -10.62 1.16 2.57
C ILE A 158 -9.43 0.73 3.44
N PRO A 159 -8.85 1.65 4.22
CA PRO A 159 -7.84 1.34 5.23
C PRO A 159 -8.29 0.26 6.23
N VAL A 160 -7.33 -0.48 6.80
CA VAL A 160 -7.60 -1.65 7.67
C VAL A 160 -8.40 -1.28 8.92
N TYR A 161 -8.30 -0.05 9.42
CA TYR A 161 -9.02 0.45 10.60
C TYR A 161 -10.48 0.84 10.33
N LEU A 162 -10.93 0.81 9.07
CA LEU A 162 -12.32 1.05 8.66
C LEU A 162 -13.01 -0.26 8.29
N GLU A 163 -14.34 -0.26 8.39
CA GLU A 163 -15.24 -1.31 7.92
C GLU A 163 -16.42 -0.69 7.16
N ILE A 164 -16.98 -1.44 6.22
CA ILE A 164 -18.14 -1.00 5.43
C ILE A 164 -19.40 -1.48 6.16
N LYS A 165 -20.36 -0.58 6.40
CA LYS A 165 -21.62 -0.94 7.07
C LYS A 165 -22.60 -1.70 6.18
N GLU A 166 -22.70 -1.33 4.91
CA GLU A 166 -23.66 -1.90 3.96
C GLU A 166 -22.98 -2.33 2.64
N ASN A 167 -23.69 -3.09 1.81
CA ASN A 167 -23.13 -3.52 0.53
C ASN A 167 -23.02 -2.33 -0.47
N CYS A 168 -21.81 -1.83 -0.65
CA CYS A 168 -21.51 -0.72 -1.55
C CYS A 168 -21.14 -1.13 -3.00
N SER A 169 -21.57 -2.30 -3.46
CA SER A 169 -21.21 -2.81 -4.80
C SER A 169 -21.99 -2.21 -5.98
N SER A 170 -23.08 -1.48 -5.70
CA SER A 170 -24.01 -0.96 -6.72
C SER A 170 -24.18 0.56 -6.67
N ILE A 171 -23.19 1.28 -6.11
CA ILE A 171 -23.26 2.72 -5.88
C ILE A 171 -22.95 3.47 -7.18
N LYS A 172 -23.84 4.39 -7.56
CA LYS A 172 -23.71 5.23 -8.76
C LYS A 172 -22.90 6.48 -8.46
N ILE A 173 -22.44 7.14 -9.52
CA ILE A 173 -21.79 8.45 -9.43
C ILE A 173 -22.67 9.42 -8.64
N GLY A 174 -22.08 10.09 -7.64
CA GLY A 174 -22.74 11.05 -6.76
C GLY A 174 -23.42 10.44 -5.53
N GLU A 175 -23.61 9.11 -5.48
CA GLU A 175 -24.11 8.40 -4.31
C GLU A 175 -22.96 8.10 -3.31
N TYR A 176 -23.34 7.62 -2.13
CA TYR A 176 -22.44 7.47 -0.98
C TYR A 176 -22.43 6.04 -0.45
N CYS A 177 -21.30 5.65 0.15
CA CYS A 177 -21.11 4.41 0.89
C CYS A 177 -20.76 4.73 2.35
N GLU A 178 -21.50 4.15 3.30
CA GLU A 178 -21.26 4.39 4.72
C GLU A 178 -20.17 3.46 5.27
N VAL A 179 -19.22 4.05 5.98
CA VAL A 179 -18.14 3.33 6.68
C VAL A 179 -18.17 3.63 8.18
N SER A 180 -17.65 2.70 8.99
CA SER A 180 -17.41 2.87 10.42
C SER A 180 -15.98 2.55 10.78
N CYS A 181 -15.50 3.11 11.89
CA CYS A 181 -14.23 2.72 12.47
C CYS A 181 -14.39 1.36 13.18
N LYS A 182 -13.42 0.47 12.98
CA LYS A 182 -13.40 -0.81 13.67
C LYS A 182 -13.21 -0.64 15.18
N HIS A 183 -13.60 -1.67 15.93
CA HIS A 183 -13.40 -1.78 17.38
C HIS A 183 -13.99 -0.62 18.21
N GLY A 184 -14.94 0.15 17.68
CA GLY A 184 -15.59 1.25 18.38
C GLY A 184 -14.83 2.59 18.36
N GLY A 185 -13.86 2.77 17.45
CA GLY A 185 -13.28 4.08 17.17
C GLY A 185 -14.32 5.09 16.67
N GLN A 186 -14.02 6.38 16.77
CA GLN A 186 -14.90 7.44 16.26
C GLN A 186 -14.33 8.06 15.00
N VAL A 187 -15.20 8.34 14.03
CA VAL A 187 -14.81 9.04 12.80
C VAL A 187 -14.49 10.49 13.11
N ILE A 188 -13.28 10.91 12.74
CA ILE A 188 -12.77 12.27 12.95
C ILE A 188 -13.46 13.24 11.98
N GLY A 189 -13.92 14.36 12.53
CA GLY A 189 -14.60 15.42 11.80
C GLY A 189 -15.93 15.80 12.42
N THR A 190 -16.40 17.00 12.07
CA THR A 190 -17.65 17.59 12.55
C THR A 190 -18.76 17.58 11.48
N SER A 191 -18.44 17.19 10.24
CA SER A 191 -19.43 17.08 9.18
C SER A 191 -20.40 15.93 9.45
N ASN A 192 -21.67 16.13 9.09
CA ASN A 192 -22.69 15.08 9.09
C ASN A 192 -22.38 13.96 8.07
N GLU A 193 -21.53 14.24 7.08
CA GLU A 193 -21.13 13.29 6.03
C GLU A 193 -19.73 12.70 6.27
N LYS A 194 -19.18 12.86 7.48
CA LYS A 194 -17.80 12.43 7.78
C LYS A 194 -17.55 10.93 7.63
N ASN A 195 -18.60 10.11 7.72
CA ASN A 195 -18.55 8.66 7.59
C ASN A 195 -18.98 8.17 6.20
N LEU A 196 -19.10 9.07 5.21
CA LEU A 196 -19.58 8.75 3.87
C LEU A 196 -18.44 8.85 2.84
N LEU A 197 -18.23 7.77 2.10
CA LEU A 197 -17.40 7.76 0.90
C LEU A 197 -18.27 8.11 -0.30
N ARG A 198 -17.92 9.14 -1.07
CA ARG A 198 -18.66 9.56 -2.26
C ARG A 198 -18.07 8.92 -3.52
N CYS A 199 -18.92 8.38 -4.39
CA CYS A 199 -18.52 7.94 -5.72
C CYS A 199 -18.38 9.15 -6.65
N LEU A 200 -17.17 9.40 -7.15
CA LEU A 200 -16.82 10.56 -7.99
C LEU A 200 -17.08 10.29 -9.47
N GLU A 201 -17.03 11.33 -10.31
CA GLU A 201 -17.31 11.23 -11.75
C GLU A 201 -16.32 10.34 -12.51
N ASN A 202 -15.09 10.22 -11.99
CA ASN A 202 -14.04 9.38 -12.53
C ASN A 202 -14.14 7.91 -12.11
N LEU A 203 -15.22 7.51 -11.40
CA LEU A 203 -15.42 6.16 -10.84
C LEU A 203 -14.45 5.79 -9.71
N GLU A 204 -13.87 6.78 -9.05
CA GLU A 204 -13.09 6.60 -7.84
C GLU A 204 -13.89 7.06 -6.61
N TRP A 205 -13.50 6.55 -5.44
CA TRP A 205 -14.07 6.99 -4.17
C TRP A 205 -13.36 8.24 -3.66
N SER A 206 -14.08 9.11 -2.97
CA SER A 206 -13.48 10.19 -2.19
C SER A 206 -12.49 9.67 -1.16
N SER A 207 -11.61 10.54 -0.67
CA SER A 207 -10.64 10.20 0.37
C SER A 207 -11.35 9.58 1.60
N PRO A 208 -10.83 8.46 2.13
CA PRO A 208 -11.44 7.81 3.28
C PRO A 208 -11.28 8.67 4.54
N PRO A 209 -12.27 8.64 5.45
CA PRO A 209 -12.19 9.42 6.67
C PRO A 209 -11.20 8.78 7.64
N ASP A 210 -10.72 9.61 8.58
CA ASP A 210 -9.80 9.13 9.60
C ASP A 210 -10.54 8.73 10.89
N CYS A 211 -9.92 7.85 11.67
CA CYS A 211 -10.50 7.29 12.90
C CYS A 211 -9.67 7.63 14.13
N SER A 212 -10.33 7.95 15.25
CA SER A 212 -9.69 7.93 16.56
C SER A 212 -9.34 6.50 16.96
N CYS A 213 -8.38 6.35 17.87
CA CYS A 213 -8.26 5.08 18.58
C CYS A 213 -9.56 4.81 19.37
N PRO A 214 -10.01 3.53 19.43
CA PRO A 214 -11.19 3.17 20.20
C PRO A 214 -10.99 3.47 21.68
N HIS A 215 -12.07 3.57 22.44
CA HIS A 215 -11.98 3.69 23.89
C HIS A 215 -11.13 2.53 24.44
N PRO A 216 -10.08 2.78 25.25
CA PRO A 216 -9.20 1.72 25.67
C PRO A 216 -9.97 0.72 26.53
N ASN A 217 -9.86 -0.57 26.19
CA ASN A 217 -10.49 -1.63 26.95
C ASN A 217 -9.67 -1.92 28.21
N VAL A 218 -9.89 -1.13 29.26
CA VAL A 218 -9.14 -1.20 30.51
C VAL A 218 -9.75 -2.20 31.49
N THR A 219 -8.90 -2.97 32.16
CA THR A 219 -9.32 -3.85 33.26
C THR A 219 -9.86 -3.02 34.44
N ARG A 220 -10.68 -3.65 35.31
CA ARG A 220 -11.28 -2.98 36.50
C ARG A 220 -10.26 -2.30 37.43
N LEU A 221 -8.98 -2.63 37.33
CA LEU A 221 -7.88 -2.11 38.13
C LEU A 221 -7.39 -0.72 37.68
N PHE A 222 -7.68 -0.30 36.45
CA PHE A 222 -7.29 0.99 35.91
C PHE A 222 -8.50 1.93 35.76
N VAL A 223 -8.24 3.24 35.81
CA VAL A 223 -9.17 4.31 35.45
C VAL A 223 -8.46 5.23 34.48
N GLU A 224 -9.19 5.72 33.51
CA GLU A 224 -8.71 6.79 32.63
C GLU A 224 -8.47 8.05 33.44
N ASP A 225 -7.25 8.58 33.35
CA ASP A 225 -6.88 9.83 34.04
C ASP A 225 -7.23 11.06 33.18
N GLU A 226 -7.50 10.85 31.89
CA GLU A 226 -7.91 11.82 30.89
C GLU A 226 -8.91 11.19 29.90
N ASP A 227 -9.60 11.99 29.09
CA ASP A 227 -10.46 11.47 28.01
C ASP A 227 -9.61 10.92 26.85
N CYS A 228 -9.76 9.63 26.55
CA CYS A 228 -9.01 8.93 25.52
C CYS A 228 -9.79 8.70 24.21
N SER A 229 -11.04 9.18 24.10
CA SER A 229 -11.98 8.86 23.02
C SER A 229 -11.60 9.42 21.64
N PHE A 230 -10.76 10.45 21.60
CA PHE A 230 -10.41 11.21 20.38
C PHE A 230 -8.90 11.18 20.05
N LYS A 231 -8.14 10.30 20.69
CA LYS A 231 -6.69 10.26 20.53
C LYS A 231 -6.30 9.76 19.13
N LEU A 232 -5.38 10.49 18.48
CA LEU A 232 -4.87 10.23 17.13
C LEU A 232 -3.61 9.35 17.16
N VAL A 233 -3.13 8.89 15.99
CA VAL A 233 -1.90 8.10 15.90
C VAL A 233 -0.75 8.85 16.56
N GLY A 234 -0.01 8.14 17.42
CA GLY A 234 1.14 8.66 18.11
C GLY A 234 0.81 9.38 19.41
N GLU A 235 -0.45 9.74 19.66
CA GLU A 235 -0.89 10.29 20.93
C GLU A 235 -0.96 9.23 22.02
N PHE A 236 -0.88 9.70 23.26
CA PHE A 236 -0.88 8.88 24.46
C PHE A 236 -2.17 9.05 25.25
N CYS A 237 -2.64 7.96 25.84
CA CYS A 237 -3.72 7.89 26.81
C CYS A 237 -3.13 7.50 28.17
N LYS A 238 -3.29 8.38 29.17
CA LYS A 238 -2.84 8.14 30.54
C LYS A 238 -3.88 7.38 31.35
N LEU A 239 -3.45 6.25 31.90
CA LEU A 239 -4.24 5.45 32.82
C LEU A 239 -3.64 5.52 34.21
N ARG A 240 -4.51 5.58 35.23
CA ARG A 240 -4.13 5.54 36.64
C ARG A 240 -4.58 4.23 37.28
N CYS A 241 -3.66 3.56 37.98
CA CYS A 241 -3.97 2.36 38.74
C CYS A 241 -4.81 2.72 39.98
N LYS A 242 -5.87 1.95 40.30
CA LYS A 242 -6.72 2.19 41.48
C LYS A 242 -6.03 1.87 42.81
N SER A 243 -5.15 0.86 42.82
CA SER A 243 -4.51 0.37 44.04
C SER A 243 -3.19 1.07 44.40
N LYS A 244 -2.63 1.86 43.48
CA LYS A 244 -1.34 2.54 43.63
C LYS A 244 -1.34 3.86 42.85
N SER A 245 -0.56 4.85 43.29
CA SER A 245 -0.32 6.11 42.56
C SER A 245 0.60 5.93 41.34
N LEU A 246 0.38 4.89 40.55
CA LEU A 246 1.14 4.57 39.35
C LEU A 246 0.32 4.93 38.11
N PHE A 247 1.03 5.38 37.07
CA PHE A 247 0.47 5.75 35.79
C PHE A 247 1.04 4.85 34.70
N GLU A 248 0.17 4.41 33.81
CA GLU A 248 0.53 3.69 32.58
C GLU A 248 0.17 4.58 31.39
N GLN A 249 0.94 4.51 30.30
CA GLN A 249 0.68 5.28 29.09
C GLN A 249 0.51 4.35 27.89
N LEU A 250 -0.70 4.37 27.32
CA LEU A 250 -0.99 3.67 26.07
C LEU A 250 -0.72 4.61 24.90
N ARG A 251 -0.06 4.12 23.86
CA ARG A 251 0.16 4.85 22.60
C ARG A 251 -0.77 4.32 21.51
N CYS A 252 -1.45 5.23 20.82
CA CYS A 252 -2.28 4.89 19.67
C CYS A 252 -1.39 4.60 18.45
N THR A 253 -1.54 3.42 17.85
CA THR A 253 -0.75 2.98 16.69
C THR A 253 -1.41 3.32 15.36
N GLU A 254 -0.68 3.14 14.25
CA GLU A 254 -1.21 3.33 12.88
C GLU A 254 -2.41 2.42 12.56
N LYS A 255 -2.54 1.28 13.26
CA LYS A 255 -3.68 0.37 13.13
C LYS A 255 -4.90 0.81 13.93
N ARG A 256 -4.83 1.94 14.64
CA ARG A 256 -5.85 2.42 15.60
C ARG A 256 -6.05 1.43 16.75
N GLU A 257 -4.94 0.90 17.25
CA GLU A 257 -4.88 0.00 18.40
C GLU A 257 -3.95 0.59 19.47
N TRP A 258 -4.25 0.32 20.74
CA TRP A 258 -3.47 0.77 21.89
C TRP A 258 -2.29 -0.16 22.18
N THR A 259 -1.10 0.43 22.38
CA THR A 259 0.12 -0.30 22.77
C THR A 259 0.85 0.38 23.92
N PRO A 260 1.35 -0.36 24.94
CA PRO A 260 1.16 -1.80 25.14
C PRO A 260 -0.32 -2.14 25.40
N VAL A 261 -0.73 -3.39 25.16
CA VAL A 261 -2.08 -3.82 25.54
C VAL A 261 -2.20 -3.69 27.06
N PRO A 262 -3.28 -3.10 27.62
CA PRO A 262 -3.42 -2.93 29.06
C PRO A 262 -3.26 -4.27 29.79
N LEU A 263 -2.23 -4.38 30.62
CA LEU A 263 -1.95 -5.59 31.39
C LEU A 263 -3.03 -5.79 32.46
N ASP A 264 -3.36 -7.04 32.75
CA ASP A 264 -4.29 -7.40 33.84
C ASP A 264 -3.75 -7.11 35.25
N ASN A 265 -2.52 -6.58 35.37
CA ASN A 265 -1.83 -6.29 36.62
C ASN A 265 -1.14 -4.92 36.56
N CYS A 266 -1.15 -4.16 37.67
CA CYS A 266 -0.40 -2.90 37.73
C CYS A 266 1.12 -3.16 37.75
N PRO A 267 1.93 -2.46 36.94
CA PRO A 267 3.37 -2.71 36.86
C PRO A 267 4.03 -2.54 38.24
N LEU A 268 4.85 -3.52 38.61
CA LEU A 268 5.68 -3.44 39.80
C LEU A 268 6.97 -2.71 39.43
N THR A 269 7.17 -1.48 39.93
CA THR A 269 8.50 -0.85 39.90
C THR A 269 9.45 -1.64 40.80
N LEU A 270 10.31 -2.43 40.16
CA LEU A 270 11.40 -3.20 40.79
C LEU A 270 12.73 -2.59 40.36
N CYS A 271 13.73 -2.64 41.23
CA CYS A 271 15.11 -2.38 40.81
C CYS A 271 15.67 -3.65 40.18
N ASP A 272 16.07 -3.58 38.91
CA ASP A 272 16.78 -4.65 38.19
C ASP A 272 18.21 -4.84 38.73
N ASP A 273 18.91 -5.88 38.27
CA ASP A 273 20.30 -6.13 38.69
C ASP A 273 21.23 -4.94 38.38
N PRO A 274 21.98 -4.43 39.39
CA PRO A 274 22.91 -3.34 39.19
C PRO A 274 24.14 -3.81 38.41
N VAL A 275 24.70 -2.92 37.58
CA VAL A 275 26.01 -3.15 36.96
C VAL A 275 27.10 -2.96 38.04
N LEU A 276 27.65 -4.07 38.53
CA LEU A 276 28.69 -4.06 39.54
C LEU A 276 30.10 -4.01 38.92
N PRO A 277 31.04 -3.22 39.48
CA PRO A 277 32.45 -3.28 39.13
C PRO A 277 33.01 -4.71 39.27
N PRO A 278 34.04 -5.09 38.48
CA PRO A 278 34.53 -6.46 38.40
C PRO A 278 35.04 -7.02 39.75
N TYR A 279 35.51 -6.14 40.64
CA TYR A 279 36.02 -6.48 41.97
C TYR A 279 34.92 -6.69 43.04
N LEU A 280 33.66 -6.36 42.73
CA LEU A 280 32.49 -6.58 43.59
C LEU A 280 31.67 -7.80 43.14
N SER A 281 30.99 -8.42 44.09
CA SER A 281 30.06 -9.53 43.90
C SER A 281 28.79 -9.30 44.72
N GLY A 282 27.64 -9.58 44.14
CA GLY A 282 26.35 -9.57 44.82
C GLY A 282 25.26 -10.07 43.87
N GLU A 283 24.29 -10.80 44.42
CA GLU A 283 23.12 -11.31 43.69
C GLU A 283 21.89 -10.48 44.09
N CYS A 284 21.66 -9.38 43.36
CA CYS A 284 20.63 -8.44 43.76
C CYS A 284 19.25 -8.84 43.26
N GLY A 285 19.13 -9.41 42.06
CA GLY A 285 17.87 -9.74 41.41
C GLY A 285 16.90 -8.55 41.34
N PRO A 286 15.66 -8.78 40.89
CA PRO A 286 14.63 -7.76 40.95
C PRO A 286 14.15 -7.55 42.41
N ARG A 287 14.36 -6.34 42.97
CA ARG A 287 13.92 -5.99 44.34
C ARG A 287 12.90 -4.86 44.39
N LYS A 288 12.02 -4.89 45.40
CA LYS A 288 11.03 -3.82 45.66
C LYS A 288 11.69 -2.60 46.29
N ILE A 289 11.10 -1.42 46.07
CA ILE A 289 11.51 -0.17 46.73
C ILE A 289 11.59 -0.37 48.25
N GLY A 290 12.70 0.04 48.85
CA GLY A 290 13.02 -0.12 50.26
C GLY A 290 13.82 -1.38 50.60
N GLN A 291 13.85 -2.40 49.73
CA GLN A 291 14.65 -3.61 49.95
C GLN A 291 16.14 -3.34 49.68
N THR A 292 16.98 -4.08 50.41
CA THR A 292 18.44 -4.00 50.31
C THR A 292 19.03 -5.21 49.58
N CYS A 293 20.20 -5.03 48.97
CA CYS A 293 21.04 -6.07 48.40
C CYS A 293 22.45 -5.96 49.02
N ASP A 294 22.92 -7.04 49.62
CA ASP A 294 24.27 -7.11 50.18
C ASP A 294 25.31 -7.35 49.08
N LEU A 295 26.43 -6.63 49.18
CA LEU A 295 27.57 -6.72 48.27
C LEU A 295 28.80 -7.16 49.05
N GLY A 296 29.71 -7.86 48.37
CA GLY A 296 31.00 -8.30 48.89
C GLY A 296 32.13 -8.07 47.88
N CYS A 297 33.38 -8.10 48.35
CA CYS A 297 34.57 -7.97 47.51
C CYS A 297 35.13 -9.35 47.13
N LYS A 298 35.55 -9.56 45.88
CA LYS A 298 35.97 -10.89 45.37
C LYS A 298 37.36 -11.35 45.83
N THR A 299 38.24 -10.46 46.31
CA THR A 299 39.69 -10.72 46.46
C THR A 299 40.22 -10.75 47.91
N GLY A 300 39.37 -11.02 48.91
CA GLY A 300 39.76 -10.93 50.34
C GLY A 300 39.99 -9.48 50.83
N ALA A 301 39.65 -8.52 49.97
CA ALA A 301 39.48 -7.11 50.26
C ALA A 301 38.30 -6.87 51.21
N LYS A 302 38.35 -5.77 51.98
CA LYS A 302 37.21 -5.30 52.78
C LYS A 302 36.51 -4.16 52.05
N ILE A 303 35.22 -3.96 52.34
CA ILE A 303 34.50 -2.79 51.86
C ILE A 303 35.03 -1.56 52.62
N TYR A 304 35.39 -0.51 51.88
CA TYR A 304 35.95 0.74 52.41
C TYR A 304 34.90 1.59 53.14
N ASN A 305 33.63 1.46 52.76
CA ASN A 305 32.52 2.24 53.32
C ASN A 305 31.87 1.54 54.53
N TRP A 306 31.14 2.32 55.34
CA TRP A 306 30.43 1.85 56.54
C TRP A 306 29.18 0.98 56.26
N TYR A 307 28.80 0.82 54.99
CA TYR A 307 27.65 0.03 54.55
C TYR A 307 28.09 -1.03 53.52
N THR A 308 27.59 -2.26 53.71
CA THR A 308 27.85 -3.42 52.85
C THR A 308 26.69 -3.72 51.90
N TYR A 309 25.69 -2.85 51.85
CA TYR A 309 24.48 -3.06 51.07
C TYR A 309 24.10 -1.83 50.26
N ILE A 310 23.36 -2.06 49.18
CA ILE A 310 22.65 -1.03 48.41
C ILE A 310 21.15 -1.16 48.64
N GLN A 311 20.41 -0.06 48.60
CA GLN A 311 18.95 -0.04 48.79
C GLN A 311 18.26 0.42 47.51
N CYS A 312 17.14 -0.23 47.16
CA CYS A 312 16.29 0.20 46.05
C CYS A 312 15.49 1.45 46.45
N LEU A 313 15.80 2.60 45.85
CA LEU A 313 15.19 3.90 46.14
C LEU A 313 13.96 4.17 45.27
N ILE A 314 13.19 5.20 45.64
CA ILE A 314 12.06 5.70 44.86
C ILE A 314 12.56 6.12 43.46
N GLY A 315 11.89 5.65 42.41
CA GLY A 315 12.31 5.85 41.02
C GLY A 315 13.10 4.68 40.42
N ALA A 316 13.08 3.50 41.06
CA ALA A 316 13.72 2.26 40.59
C ALA A 316 15.24 2.41 40.36
N ARG A 317 15.92 3.05 41.32
CA ARG A 317 17.37 3.24 41.29
C ARG A 317 18.00 2.69 42.57
N TRP A 318 19.15 2.04 42.44
CA TRP A 318 19.94 1.64 43.61
C TRP A 318 20.63 2.86 44.25
N SER A 319 20.81 2.82 45.56
CA SER A 319 21.69 3.73 46.29
C SER A 319 23.15 3.58 45.84
N ALA A 320 24.02 4.49 46.29
CA ALA A 320 25.43 4.49 45.91
C ALA A 320 26.12 3.14 46.16
N ILE A 321 26.87 2.66 45.15
CA ILE A 321 27.61 1.40 45.21
C ILE A 321 28.87 1.61 46.07
N PRO A 322 29.10 0.79 47.12
CA PRO A 322 30.29 0.88 47.97
C PRO A 322 31.55 0.39 47.24
N ASP A 323 32.73 0.79 47.74
CA ASP A 323 34.02 0.45 47.12
C ASP A 323 34.85 -0.52 47.99
N CYS A 324 35.85 -1.18 47.41
CA CYS A 324 36.70 -2.17 48.09
C CYS A 324 38.12 -1.63 48.34
N THR A 325 38.74 -2.03 49.46
CA THR A 325 40.16 -1.79 49.74
C THR A 325 41.05 -2.80 49.03
N CYS A 326 42.34 -2.52 48.86
CA CYS A 326 43.28 -3.58 48.51
C CYS A 326 43.41 -4.59 49.68
N PRO A 327 43.54 -5.91 49.41
CA PRO A 327 43.76 -6.91 50.44
C PRO A 327 45.13 -6.70 51.13
N PRO A 328 45.36 -7.26 52.33
CA PRO A 328 46.67 -7.18 52.98
C PRO A 328 47.77 -7.76 52.08
N LEU A 329 48.84 -6.98 51.83
CA LEU A 329 49.96 -7.44 51.01
C LEU A 329 50.70 -8.57 51.72
N LYS A 330 50.80 -9.75 51.06
CA LYS A 330 51.61 -10.88 51.54
C LYS A 330 53.02 -10.78 50.95
N VAL A 331 54.00 -10.39 51.76
CA VAL A 331 55.41 -10.35 51.36
C VAL A 331 56.12 -11.69 51.60
N THR A 332 57.06 -12.05 50.72
CA THR A 332 57.95 -13.21 50.90
C THR A 332 59.13 -12.85 51.82
N ASN A 333 59.84 -13.86 52.35
CA ASN A 333 60.95 -13.66 53.30
C ASN A 333 62.07 -12.73 52.79
N ASN A 334 62.20 -12.57 51.47
CA ASN A 334 63.20 -11.73 50.80
C ASN A 334 62.90 -10.22 50.92
N PHE A 335 61.68 -9.86 51.32
CA PHE A 335 61.24 -8.48 51.48
C PHE A 335 60.90 -8.16 52.93
N GLU A 336 61.11 -6.90 53.31
CA GLU A 336 60.71 -6.30 54.57
C GLU A 336 59.65 -5.23 54.28
N MET A 337 58.58 -5.19 55.06
CA MET A 337 57.48 -4.24 54.85
C MET A 337 57.84 -2.91 55.53
N LEU A 338 57.90 -1.80 54.77
CA LEU A 338 58.30 -0.49 55.31
C LEU A 338 57.14 0.30 55.92
N GLN A 339 55.91 -0.09 55.60
CA GLN A 339 54.69 0.58 56.04
C GLN A 339 53.55 -0.45 56.08
N ASP A 340 52.50 -0.18 56.85
CA ASP A 340 51.29 -1.00 56.78
C ASP A 340 50.61 -0.80 55.41
N CYS A 341 50.44 -1.90 54.68
CA CYS A 341 49.80 -1.95 53.37
C CYS A 341 48.44 -2.66 53.41
N SER A 342 47.87 -2.80 54.61
CA SER A 342 46.51 -3.29 54.81
C SER A 342 45.50 -2.17 54.50
N GLU A 343 44.36 -2.53 53.90
CA GLU A 343 43.18 -1.65 53.75
C GLU A 343 43.41 -0.35 52.97
N LYS A 344 44.36 -0.35 52.02
CA LYS A 344 44.66 0.85 51.22
C LYS A 344 43.64 1.10 50.10
N SER A 345 43.42 2.37 49.76
CA SER A 345 42.50 2.85 48.71
C SER A 345 43.12 2.74 47.29
N LEU A 346 42.44 3.26 46.27
CA LEU A 346 42.86 3.08 44.86
C LEU A 346 44.12 3.90 44.62
N TYR A 347 45.07 3.37 43.84
CA TYR A 347 46.33 4.05 43.53
C TYR A 347 47.17 4.41 44.76
N SER A 348 46.93 3.70 45.86
CA SER A 348 47.76 3.79 47.03
C SER A 348 49.07 3.03 46.82
N ASP A 349 50.15 3.67 47.19
CA ASP A 349 51.49 3.11 47.13
C ASP A 349 51.77 2.28 48.38
N CYS A 350 52.29 1.07 48.18
CA CYS A 350 52.86 0.21 49.20
C CYS A 350 54.39 0.11 49.02
N LYS A 351 55.14 0.61 50.00
CA LYS A 351 56.61 0.53 49.98
C LYS A 351 57.09 -0.71 50.75
N ILE A 352 57.87 -1.53 50.07
CA ILE A 352 58.58 -2.68 50.64
C ILE A 352 60.08 -2.53 50.37
N LYS A 353 60.92 -3.24 51.12
CA LYS A 353 62.37 -3.18 51.01
C LYS A 353 62.94 -4.55 50.74
N CYS A 354 63.76 -4.69 49.72
CA CYS A 354 64.47 -5.95 49.49
C CYS A 354 65.58 -6.11 50.54
N LYS A 355 65.61 -7.25 51.24
CA LYS A 355 66.60 -7.51 52.31
C LYS A 355 68.01 -7.74 51.77
N SER A 356 68.16 -8.29 50.55
CA SER A 356 69.48 -8.61 49.99
C SER A 356 70.21 -7.40 49.43
N THR A 357 69.50 -6.43 48.84
CA THR A 357 70.11 -5.25 48.18
C THR A 357 69.77 -3.92 48.85
N ASN A 358 69.03 -3.96 49.96
CA ASN A 358 68.64 -2.79 50.76
C ASN A 358 67.85 -1.71 49.98
N ARG A 359 67.32 -2.04 48.79
CA ARG A 359 66.56 -1.13 47.92
C ARG A 359 65.05 -1.17 48.21
N ASN A 360 64.41 -0.01 48.06
CA ASN A 360 62.96 0.13 48.20
C ASN A 360 62.25 -0.18 46.88
N VAL A 361 61.15 -0.92 46.96
CA VAL A 361 60.23 -1.23 45.86
C VAL A 361 58.87 -0.65 46.23
N THR A 362 58.22 0.02 45.29
CA THR A 362 56.87 0.59 45.49
C THR A 362 55.90 -0.18 44.60
N LEU A 363 54.85 -0.73 45.20
CA LEU A 363 53.76 -1.42 44.51
C LEU A 363 52.50 -0.55 44.60
N ASN A 364 51.74 -0.44 43.52
CA ASN A 364 50.54 0.38 43.49
C ASN A 364 49.29 -0.51 43.48
N CYS A 365 48.29 -0.18 44.30
CA CYS A 365 46.99 -0.85 44.29
C CYS A 365 46.29 -0.57 42.95
N GLY A 366 46.20 -1.60 42.09
CA GLY A 366 45.66 -1.45 40.72
C GLY A 366 44.14 -1.36 40.65
N GLU A 367 43.62 -1.11 39.44
CA GLU A 367 42.19 -0.92 39.16
C GLU A 367 41.28 -2.08 39.61
N ASN A 368 41.81 -3.30 39.64
CA ASN A 368 41.09 -4.49 40.10
C ASN A 368 41.12 -4.69 41.63
N ARG A 369 41.54 -3.67 42.40
CA ARG A 369 41.67 -3.73 43.87
C ARG A 369 42.56 -4.90 44.32
N ASN A 370 43.67 -5.10 43.61
CA ASN A 370 44.64 -6.13 43.89
C ASN A 370 46.07 -5.60 43.73
N TRP A 371 47.01 -6.17 44.48
CA TRP A 371 48.42 -5.86 44.35
C TRP A 371 49.01 -6.56 43.11
N PRO A 372 49.96 -5.92 42.40
CA PRO A 372 50.73 -6.60 41.37
C PRO A 372 51.57 -7.74 41.99
N PRO A 373 51.98 -8.74 41.20
CA PRO A 373 52.89 -9.78 41.67
C PRO A 373 54.20 -9.15 42.19
N LEU A 374 54.78 -9.75 43.23
CA LEU A 374 56.04 -9.27 43.80
C LEU A 374 57.17 -9.39 42.75
N PRO A 375 57.89 -8.30 42.45
CA PRO A 375 59.02 -8.35 41.52
C PRO A 375 60.24 -9.01 42.18
N ASP A 376 61.19 -9.46 41.37
CA ASP A 376 62.49 -9.94 41.86
C ASP A 376 63.31 -8.81 42.50
N CYS A 377 64.14 -9.14 43.48
CA CYS A 377 65.03 -8.18 44.11
C CYS A 377 66.01 -7.60 43.06
N PRO A 378 66.11 -6.26 42.92
CA PRO A 378 67.04 -5.66 41.96
C PRO A 378 68.47 -6.05 42.33
N SER A 379 69.18 -6.73 41.42
CA SER A 379 70.56 -7.17 41.65
C SER A 379 71.56 -6.01 41.55
N ASP A 380 72.68 -6.08 42.27
CA ASP A 380 73.76 -5.06 42.23
C ASP A 380 74.69 -5.19 41.00
N GLY A 381 74.28 -5.91 39.96
CA GLY A 381 75.00 -6.03 38.70
C GLY A 381 74.44 -5.06 37.65
N CYS A 382 75.32 -4.41 36.89
CA CYS A 382 74.92 -3.69 35.68
C CYS A 382 74.50 -4.71 34.61
N ASP A 383 73.36 -4.50 33.95
CA ASP A 383 72.95 -5.32 32.82
C ASP A 383 74.01 -5.30 31.71
N VAL A 384 74.32 -6.47 31.16
CA VAL A 384 75.35 -6.61 30.12
C VAL A 384 74.79 -6.10 28.78
N PRO A 385 75.37 -5.07 28.15
CA PRO A 385 74.99 -4.68 26.79
C PRO A 385 75.42 -5.79 25.82
N LEU A 386 74.49 -6.23 24.97
CA LEU A 386 74.79 -7.19 23.91
C LEU A 386 75.75 -6.58 22.89
N LEU A 387 76.95 -7.16 22.76
CA LEU A 387 77.92 -6.73 21.75
C LEU A 387 77.37 -7.02 20.32
N PRO A 388 77.44 -6.06 19.39
CA PRO A 388 77.10 -6.27 17.98
C PRO A 388 77.94 -7.40 17.35
N ALA A 389 77.35 -8.15 16.41
CA ALA A 389 77.92 -9.41 15.88
C ALA A 389 79.31 -9.33 15.22
N TYR A 390 79.74 -8.14 14.80
CA TYR A 390 81.06 -7.89 14.21
C TYR A 390 82.19 -7.73 15.24
N LEU A 391 81.85 -7.61 16.53
CA LEU A 391 82.78 -7.59 17.65
C LEU A 391 82.81 -8.94 18.37
N THR A 392 83.95 -9.25 18.96
CA THR A 392 84.16 -10.42 19.81
C THR A 392 84.77 -9.95 21.12
N GLY A 393 84.10 -10.27 22.22
CA GLY A 393 84.57 -10.04 23.58
C GLY A 393 83.65 -10.78 24.53
N LYS A 394 84.19 -11.38 25.59
CA LYS A 394 83.39 -12.03 26.62
C LYS A 394 83.05 -11.00 27.71
N CYS A 395 82.00 -10.22 27.48
CA CYS A 395 81.40 -9.40 28.55
C CYS A 395 80.41 -10.28 29.31
N GLY A 396 80.83 -10.83 30.45
CA GLY A 396 79.92 -11.40 31.44
C GLY A 396 79.35 -10.30 32.36
N PRO A 397 78.47 -10.64 33.32
CA PRO A 397 78.06 -9.69 34.36
C PRO A 397 79.29 -9.14 35.09
N LYS A 398 79.37 -7.81 35.18
CA LYS A 398 80.51 -7.05 35.74
C LYS A 398 80.05 -6.19 36.92
N LYS A 399 80.98 -5.90 37.84
CA LYS A 399 80.73 -4.94 38.93
C LYS A 399 81.04 -3.50 38.47
N VAL A 400 80.41 -2.52 39.11
CA VAL A 400 80.66 -1.09 38.87
C VAL A 400 82.17 -0.80 39.02
N GLY A 401 82.76 -0.18 38.00
CA GLY A 401 84.18 0.14 37.88
C GLY A 401 85.00 -0.85 37.04
N GLU A 402 84.49 -2.05 36.76
CA GLU A 402 85.20 -3.05 35.94
C GLU A 402 85.07 -2.74 34.44
N ARG A 403 86.09 -3.11 33.67
CA ARG A 403 86.11 -2.93 32.21
C ARG A 403 85.92 -4.26 31.48
N CYS A 404 85.14 -4.24 30.41
CA CYS A 404 85.09 -5.32 29.42
C CYS A 404 85.72 -4.85 28.11
N THR A 405 86.79 -5.51 27.68
CA THR A 405 87.45 -5.26 26.41
C THR A 405 86.87 -6.12 25.29
N PHE A 406 86.80 -5.58 24.08
CA PHE A 406 86.31 -6.26 22.88
C PHE A 406 87.22 -5.98 21.68
N ASP A 407 87.21 -6.85 20.67
CA ASP A 407 88.00 -6.72 19.44
C ASP A 407 87.16 -7.02 18.19
N CYS A 408 87.66 -6.65 17.00
CA CYS A 408 87.01 -6.95 15.73
C CYS A 408 87.10 -8.44 15.38
N ARG A 409 85.99 -9.03 14.91
CA ARG A 409 85.94 -10.46 14.55
C ARG A 409 86.68 -10.81 13.26
N THR A 410 86.83 -9.85 12.37
CA THR A 410 87.56 -9.95 11.08
C THR A 410 88.76 -9.00 11.10
N ARG A 411 89.59 -8.98 10.04
CA ARG A 411 90.88 -8.23 9.95
C ARG A 411 90.77 -6.67 10.01
N GLY A 412 89.77 -6.12 10.70
CA GLY A 412 89.67 -4.70 11.04
C GLY A 412 90.47 -4.35 12.29
N LYS A 413 90.70 -3.05 12.52
CA LYS A 413 91.35 -2.52 13.72
C LYS A 413 90.43 -1.49 14.37
N ILE A 414 90.19 -1.60 15.67
CA ILE A 414 89.38 -0.63 16.42
C ILE A 414 90.11 0.71 16.46
N VAL A 415 89.41 1.78 16.09
CA VAL A 415 89.88 3.17 16.24
C VAL A 415 89.19 3.77 17.45
N GLY A 416 89.94 4.00 18.53
CA GLY A 416 89.42 4.49 19.82
C GLY A 416 89.59 3.49 20.95
N TYR A 417 88.78 3.62 22.01
CA TYR A 417 88.81 2.69 23.16
C TYR A 417 88.14 1.36 22.80
N ASN A 418 88.82 0.26 23.10
CA ASN A 418 88.33 -1.08 22.86
C ASN A 418 87.72 -1.72 24.12
N TYR A 419 87.13 -0.90 25.02
CA TYR A 419 86.50 -1.39 26.24
C TYR A 419 85.25 -0.59 26.65
N ILE A 420 84.32 -1.26 27.35
CA ILE A 420 83.19 -0.66 28.09
C ILE A 420 83.55 -0.68 29.58
N GLN A 421 83.39 0.43 30.28
CA GLN A 421 83.50 0.49 31.74
C GLN A 421 82.09 0.51 32.34
N PHE A 422 81.80 -0.41 33.26
CA PHE A 422 80.49 -0.60 33.88
C PHE A 422 80.31 0.26 35.13
#